data_AF-V9FP04-F1
#
_entry.id   AF-V9FP04-F1
#
_cell.length_a   1.000
_cell.length_b   1.000
_cell.length_c   1.000
_cell.angle_alpha   90.00
_cell.angle_beta   90.00
_cell.angle_gamma   90.00
#
_symmetry.space_group_name_H-M   'P 1'
#
loop_
_entity.id
_entity.type
_entity.pdbx_description
1 polymer ?
#
loop_
_entity_poly.entity_id
_entity_poly.type
_entity_poly.pdbx_seq_one_letter_code
_entity_poly.pdbx_strand_id
1 'polypeptide(L)'
;MVSVASITHGSSRKTNVDSPSRPFLDGTDEMTKPLKQSNSSYNAQRFAKHANSLLYGVVNAIRAIPTMYGYAVIIFSHHAFADFMPALSKLVIFSSAVHQVMFTLMSTMPFAIGQVQDAGLIFLSAMATSICNSLGDDVSPEAKVATTI
;
A
#
# COMPACT_ATOMS: atom_id res chain seq x y z
N MET A 1 12.89 -45.63 11.52
CA MET A 1 11.65 -46.41 11.63
C MET A 1 11.36 -46.67 13.11
N VAL A 2 10.32 -46.03 13.68
CA VAL A 2 9.47 -46.36 14.87
C VAL A 2 8.56 -45.10 15.00
N SER A 3 7.33 -45.07 14.48
CA SER A 3 6.04 -45.60 14.97
C SER A 3 5.37 -44.78 16.10
N VAL A 4 4.40 -43.96 15.66
CA VAL A 4 3.04 -43.65 16.20
C VAL A 4 2.77 -43.70 17.71
N ALA A 5 2.20 -42.59 18.23
CA ALA A 5 1.06 -42.62 19.16
C ALA A 5 0.18 -41.37 18.99
N SER A 6 -1.13 -41.61 18.86
CA SER A 6 -2.23 -40.68 18.65
C SER A 6 -3.14 -40.74 19.88
N ILE A 7 -3.58 -39.61 20.45
CA ILE A 7 -4.76 -39.49 21.34
C ILE A 7 -5.31 -38.04 21.22
N THR A 8 -6.40 -37.74 20.51
CA THR A 8 -7.86 -37.76 20.81
C THR A 8 -8.45 -36.45 21.38
N HIS A 9 -9.48 -35.98 20.66
CA HIS A 9 -10.75 -35.39 21.12
C HIS A 9 -10.84 -33.94 21.62
N GLY A 10 -11.64 -33.15 20.89
CA GLY A 10 -12.13 -31.83 21.29
C GLY A 10 -13.27 -31.36 20.37
N SER A 11 -14.41 -32.04 20.47
CA SER A 11 -15.68 -31.75 19.78
C SER A 11 -16.07 -30.27 19.85
N SER A 12 -16.30 -29.63 18.69
CA SER A 12 -16.99 -28.34 18.62
C SER A 12 -18.29 -28.47 17.83
N ARG A 13 -19.35 -28.11 18.54
CA ARG A 13 -20.76 -28.43 18.40
C ARG A 13 -21.38 -27.60 17.28
N LYS A 14 -21.92 -28.24 16.25
CA LYS A 14 -22.88 -27.62 15.32
C LYS A 14 -24.20 -27.41 16.06
N THR A 15 -24.64 -26.17 16.25
CA THR A 15 -26.02 -25.87 16.66
C THR A 15 -26.77 -25.26 15.49
N ASN A 16 -27.47 -26.13 14.77
CA ASN A 16 -28.63 -25.79 13.96
C ASN A 16 -29.78 -25.49 14.92
N VAL A 17 -30.31 -24.26 14.88
CA VAL A 17 -31.55 -23.90 15.56
C VAL A 17 -32.35 -23.04 14.58
N ASP A 18 -33.06 -23.70 13.67
CA ASP A 18 -34.18 -23.09 12.94
C ASP A 18 -35.48 -23.74 13.42
N SER A 19 -36.38 -22.92 13.94
CA SER A 19 -37.77 -23.30 14.16
C SER A 19 -38.70 -22.10 14.04
N PRO A 20 -39.97 -22.34 13.68
CA PRO A 20 -40.64 -21.62 12.59
C PRO A 20 -41.76 -20.70 13.09
N SER A 21 -42.11 -19.68 12.32
CA SER A 21 -43.43 -19.03 12.39
C SER A 21 -43.73 -18.24 11.11
N ARG A 22 -44.63 -18.78 10.27
CA ARG A 22 -45.39 -18.02 9.27
C ARG A 22 -46.65 -17.46 9.94
N PRO A 23 -47.11 -16.28 9.52
CA PRO A 23 -48.50 -16.13 9.07
C PRO A 23 -48.50 -15.50 7.67
N PHE A 24 -49.00 -16.17 6.64
CA PHE A 24 -50.42 -16.18 6.23
C PHE A 24 -50.97 -14.76 6.06
N LEU A 25 -50.72 -14.16 4.89
CA LEU A 25 -51.64 -13.19 4.30
C LEU A 25 -51.85 -13.52 2.82
N ASP A 26 -53.13 -13.67 2.56
CA ASP A 26 -53.86 -14.00 1.35
C ASP A 26 -53.95 -12.77 0.42
N GLY A 27 -54.43 -13.02 -0.80
CA GLY A 27 -54.26 -12.21 -2.00
C GLY A 27 -54.60 -10.71 -1.93
N THR A 28 -53.79 -9.95 -2.65
CA THR A 28 -54.27 -8.97 -3.65
C THR A 28 -53.19 -8.84 -4.72
N ASP A 29 -53.46 -9.42 -5.89
CA ASP A 29 -52.79 -9.10 -7.14
C ASP A 29 -53.09 -7.64 -7.50
N GLU A 30 -52.18 -6.72 -7.16
CA GLU A 30 -52.14 -5.42 -7.82
C GLU A 30 -50.69 -4.97 -8.08
N MET A 31 -50.29 -5.18 -9.34
CA MET A 31 -49.45 -4.29 -10.15
C MET A 31 -48.21 -3.67 -9.48
N THR A 32 -47.07 -4.37 -9.51
CA THR A 32 -45.76 -3.69 -9.62
C THR A 32 -45.10 -4.07 -10.93
N LYS A 33 -45.21 -3.16 -11.90
CA LYS A 33 -44.45 -3.18 -13.16
C LYS A 33 -42.99 -3.52 -12.84
N PRO A 34 -42.30 -4.37 -13.62
CA PRO A 34 -40.88 -4.59 -13.40
C PRO A 34 -40.19 -3.23 -13.55
N LEU A 35 -39.67 -2.69 -12.43
CA LEU A 35 -38.90 -1.47 -12.48
C LEU A 35 -37.74 -1.74 -13.43
N LYS A 36 -37.74 -1.00 -14.55
CA LYS A 36 -36.64 -0.87 -15.50
C LYS A 36 -35.50 -0.09 -14.81
N GLN A 37 -35.03 -0.59 -13.68
CA GLN A 37 -34.02 0.02 -12.80
C GLN A 37 -32.88 -0.98 -12.60
N SER A 38 -32.41 -1.60 -13.68
CA SER A 38 -31.38 -2.65 -13.58
C SER A 38 -30.04 -2.27 -14.21
N ASN A 39 -29.99 -1.31 -15.14
CA ASN A 39 -28.70 -0.92 -15.75
C ASN A 39 -28.15 0.42 -15.23
N SER A 40 -29.00 1.42 -14.98
CA SER A 40 -28.55 2.75 -14.54
C SER A 40 -27.99 2.75 -13.12
N SER A 41 -28.63 2.03 -12.19
CA SER A 41 -28.21 1.98 -10.78
C SER A 41 -26.91 1.19 -10.60
N TYR A 42 -26.75 0.07 -11.31
CA TYR A 42 -25.53 -0.75 -11.26
C TYR A 42 -24.31 -0.03 -11.84
N ASN A 43 -24.47 0.68 -12.96
CA ASN A 43 -23.41 1.50 -13.53
C ASN A 43 -23.04 2.65 -12.59
N ALA A 44 -24.02 3.37 -12.04
CA ALA A 44 -23.79 4.43 -11.06
C ALA A 44 -23.03 3.92 -9.82
N GLN A 45 -23.38 2.74 -9.29
CA GLN A 45 -22.67 2.13 -8.16
C GLN A 45 -21.24 1.70 -8.51
N ARG A 46 -20.97 1.24 -9.74
CA ARG A 46 -19.59 0.97 -10.20
C ARG A 46 -18.79 2.25 -10.34
N PHE A 47 -19.35 3.29 -10.95
CA PHE A 47 -18.68 4.59 -11.06
C PHE A 47 -18.37 5.18 -9.68
N ALA A 48 -19.31 5.09 -8.73
CA ALA A 48 -19.08 5.52 -7.35
C ALA A 48 -17.95 4.72 -6.67
N LYS A 49 -17.89 3.40 -6.88
CA LYS A 49 -16.78 2.56 -6.35
C LYS A 49 -15.43 2.94 -6.95
N HIS A 50 -15.36 3.18 -8.26
CA HIS A 50 -14.14 3.63 -8.93
C HIS A 50 -13.73 5.04 -8.48
N ALA A 51 -14.68 5.97 -8.36
CA ALA A 51 -14.44 7.32 -7.83
C ALA A 51 -13.91 7.29 -6.40
N ASN A 52 -14.48 6.44 -5.54
CA ASN A 52 -13.98 6.25 -4.18
C ASN A 52 -12.55 5.71 -4.18
N SER A 53 -12.24 4.69 -5.00
CA SER A 53 -10.87 4.16 -5.10
C SER A 53 -9.87 5.20 -5.61
N LEU A 54 -10.29 6.07 -6.55
CA LEU A 54 -9.48 7.17 -7.06
C LEU A 54 -9.22 8.21 -5.95
N LEU A 55 -10.24 8.59 -5.19
CA LEU A 55 -10.11 9.50 -4.05
C LEU A 55 -9.10 8.98 -3.02
N TYR A 56 -9.17 7.69 -2.66
CA TYR A 56 -8.18 7.09 -1.78
C TYR A 56 -6.76 7.14 -2.37
N GLY A 57 -6.62 6.88 -3.67
CA GLY A 57 -5.35 7.01 -4.38
C GLY A 57 -4.78 8.43 -4.35
N VAL A 58 -5.61 9.44 -4.60
CA VAL A 58 -5.21 10.85 -4.58
C VAL A 58 -4.80 11.29 -3.18
N VAL A 59 -5.58 10.94 -2.16
CA VAL A 59 -5.25 11.24 -0.76
C VAL A 59 -3.92 10.60 -0.35
N ASN A 60 -3.66 9.37 -0.80
CA ASN A 60 -2.39 8.70 -0.53
C ASN A 60 -1.22 9.35 -1.30
N ALA A 61 -1.44 9.79 -2.53
CA ALA A 61 -0.42 10.49 -3.32
C ALA A 61 -0.03 11.84 -2.69
N ILE A 62 -1.00 12.62 -2.23
CA ILE A 62 -0.75 13.90 -1.54
C ILE A 62 0.09 13.70 -0.29
N ARG A 63 -0.17 12.64 0.48
CA ARG A 63 0.65 12.31 1.66
C ARG A 63 2.03 11.79 1.28
N ALA A 64 2.14 11.01 0.21
CA ALA A 64 3.40 10.40 -0.20
C ALA A 64 4.45 11.43 -0.63
N ILE A 65 4.08 12.48 -1.36
CA ILE A 65 5.04 13.48 -1.87
C ILE A 65 5.92 14.10 -0.77
N PRO A 66 5.36 14.73 0.29
CA PRO A 66 6.17 15.32 1.36
C PRO A 66 6.93 14.24 2.15
N THR A 67 6.35 13.05 2.32
CA THR A 67 7.05 11.93 2.97
C THR A 67 8.28 11.48 2.17
N MET A 68 8.17 11.30 0.86
CA MET A 68 9.29 10.89 0.00
C MET A 68 10.38 11.96 -0.08
N TYR A 69 9.99 13.24 -0.04
CA TYR A 69 10.97 14.33 0.08
C TYR A 69 11.70 14.26 1.43
N GLY A 70 10.97 14.06 2.53
CA GLY A 70 11.56 13.82 3.84
C GLY A 70 12.53 12.63 3.84
N TYR A 71 12.21 11.56 3.12
CA TYR A 71 13.07 10.39 2.98
C TYR A 71 14.37 10.73 2.25
N ALA A 72 14.31 11.52 1.16
CA ALA A 72 15.50 11.98 0.47
C ALA A 72 16.41 12.81 1.39
N VAL A 73 15.83 13.71 2.19
CA VAL A 73 16.59 14.53 3.16
C VAL A 73 17.23 13.69 4.26
N ILE A 74 16.56 12.62 4.73
CA ILE A 74 17.11 11.71 5.73
C ILE A 74 18.24 10.86 5.13
N ILE A 75 18.03 10.27 3.95
CA ILE A 75 19.02 9.41 3.28
C ILE A 75 20.29 10.20 2.94
N PHE A 76 20.12 11.42 2.43
CA PHE A 76 21.22 12.25 1.94
C PHE A 76 21.47 13.45 2.85
N SER A 77 21.52 13.21 4.15
CA SER A 77 21.71 14.24 5.18
C SER A 77 23.13 14.83 5.21
N HIS A 78 24.10 14.18 4.54
CA HIS A 78 25.48 14.63 4.46
C HIS A 78 25.64 15.88 3.57
N HIS A 79 26.45 16.85 4.02
CA HIS A 79 26.62 18.16 3.36
C HIS A 79 27.07 18.06 1.89
N ALA A 80 27.83 17.02 1.53
CA ALA A 80 28.31 16.77 0.16
C ALA A 80 27.16 16.60 -0.87
N PHE A 81 25.95 16.29 -0.41
CA PHE A 81 24.79 16.11 -1.28
C PHE A 81 23.94 17.39 -1.45
N ALA A 82 24.23 18.46 -0.71
CA ALA A 82 23.38 19.67 -0.65
C ALA A 82 23.06 20.24 -2.04
N ASP A 83 24.06 20.36 -2.90
CA ASP A 83 23.91 20.89 -4.25
C ASP A 83 23.15 19.95 -5.20
N PHE A 84 23.09 18.66 -4.87
CA PHE A 84 22.42 17.61 -5.66
C PHE A 84 21.05 17.23 -5.10
N MET A 85 20.64 17.80 -3.96
CA MET A 85 19.35 17.52 -3.31
C MET A 85 18.14 17.56 -4.24
N PRO A 86 18.01 18.52 -5.18
CA PRO A 86 16.88 18.53 -6.11
C PRO A 86 16.87 17.32 -7.06
N ALA A 87 18.03 16.86 -7.51
CA ALA A 87 18.15 15.70 -8.39
C ALA A 87 17.94 14.39 -7.61
N LEU A 88 18.56 14.27 -6.44
CA LEU A 88 18.45 13.11 -5.55
C LEU A 88 17.01 12.91 -5.05
N SER A 89 16.32 13.99 -4.72
CA SER A 89 14.90 13.94 -4.32
C SER A 89 14.01 13.41 -5.44
N LYS A 90 14.25 13.85 -6.69
CA LYS A 90 13.52 13.32 -7.86
C LYS A 90 13.78 11.83 -8.06
N LEU A 91 15.02 11.38 -7.87
CA LEU A 91 15.38 9.97 -7.97
C LEU A 91 14.65 9.14 -6.91
N VAL A 92 14.64 9.58 -5.65
CA VAL A 92 13.92 8.88 -4.56
C VAL A 92 12.42 8.82 -4.84
N ILE A 93 11.80 9.96 -5.19
CA ILE A 93 10.36 10.02 -5.50
C ILE A 93 10.02 9.11 -6.69
N PHE A 94 10.86 9.10 -7.74
CA PHE A 94 10.67 8.24 -8.90
C PHE A 94 10.82 6.76 -8.54
N SER A 95 11.86 6.40 -7.79
CA SER A 95 12.11 5.04 -7.29
C SER A 95 10.92 4.53 -6.48
N SER A 96 10.39 5.36 -5.57
CA SER A 96 9.20 5.04 -4.77
C SER A 96 7.94 4.89 -5.62
N ALA A 97 7.77 5.69 -6.68
CA ALA A 97 6.65 5.54 -7.60
C ALA A 97 6.72 4.20 -8.36
N VAL A 98 7.89 3.83 -8.89
CA VAL A 98 8.09 2.53 -9.55
C VAL A 98 7.84 1.38 -8.59
N HIS A 99 8.35 1.46 -7.37
CA HIS A 99 8.12 0.46 -6.34
C HIS A 99 6.63 0.33 -5.98
N GLN A 100 5.93 1.46 -5.80
CA GLN A 100 4.49 1.48 -5.53
C GLN A 100 3.69 0.89 -6.71
N VAL A 101 4.10 1.10 -7.96
CA VAL A 101 3.45 0.49 -9.14
C VAL A 101 3.67 -1.02 -9.14
N MET A 102 4.90 -1.49 -8.96
CA MET A 102 5.21 -2.93 -8.89
C MET A 102 4.44 -3.60 -7.75
N PHE A 103 4.41 -2.97 -6.58
CA PHE A 103 3.66 -3.48 -5.43
C PHE A 103 2.16 -3.50 -5.69
N THR A 104 1.59 -2.46 -6.34
CA THR A 104 0.16 -2.43 -6.68
C THR A 104 -0.20 -3.53 -7.70
N LEU A 105 0.69 -3.84 -8.65
CA LEU A 105 0.44 -4.84 -9.69
C LEU A 105 0.69 -6.29 -9.23
N MET A 106 1.65 -6.49 -8.32
CA MET A 106 2.11 -7.82 -7.92
C MET A 106 1.64 -8.24 -6.51
N SER A 107 1.19 -7.30 -5.67
CA SER A 107 0.72 -7.59 -4.31
C SER A 107 -0.71 -8.11 -4.30
N THR A 108 -0.96 -9.11 -3.46
CA THR A 108 -2.29 -9.66 -3.21
C THR A 108 -3.03 -8.93 -2.08
N MET A 109 -2.43 -7.91 -1.47
CA MET A 109 -3.03 -7.15 -0.38
C MET A 109 -3.90 -5.99 -0.91
N PRO A 110 -5.22 -5.99 -0.66
CA PRO A 110 -6.08 -4.88 -1.04
C PRO A 110 -5.71 -3.62 -0.24
N PHE A 111 -5.65 -2.46 -0.90
CA PHE A 111 -5.26 -1.16 -0.30
C PHE A 111 -3.83 -1.07 0.23
N ALA A 112 -2.91 -1.90 -0.26
CA ALA A 112 -1.55 -1.90 0.24
C ALA A 112 -0.79 -0.65 -0.23
N ILE A 113 -0.43 0.21 0.73
CA ILE A 113 0.46 1.36 0.52
C ILE A 113 1.88 0.86 0.82
N GLY A 114 2.68 0.67 -0.24
CA GLY A 114 4.08 0.27 -0.10
C GLY A 114 4.94 1.48 0.21
N GLN A 115 4.90 1.95 1.47
CA GLN A 115 5.87 2.97 1.91
C GLN A 115 7.15 2.30 2.40
N VAL A 116 8.29 2.92 2.06
CA VAL A 116 9.61 2.55 2.58
C VAL A 116 9.62 2.86 4.09
N GLN A 117 10.00 1.90 4.93
CA GLN A 117 9.93 2.02 6.39
C GLN A 117 11.04 2.93 6.95
N ASP A 118 10.77 3.59 8.08
CA ASP A 118 11.70 4.53 8.74
C ASP A 118 13.03 3.88 9.16
N ALA A 119 13.03 2.60 9.55
CA ALA A 119 14.25 1.87 9.91
C ALA A 119 15.20 1.69 8.72
N GLY A 120 14.66 1.46 7.52
CA GLY A 120 15.47 1.32 6.31
C GLY A 120 16.14 2.62 5.90
N LEU A 121 15.49 3.76 6.15
CA LEU A 121 16.01 5.09 5.82
C LEU A 121 17.19 5.49 6.69
N ILE A 122 17.14 5.17 8.00
CA ILE A 122 18.28 5.40 8.91
C ILE A 122 19.49 4.59 8.46
N PHE A 123 19.29 3.33 8.05
CA PHE A 123 20.37 2.50 7.55
C PHE A 123 20.95 3.04 6.23
N LEU A 124 20.11 3.48 5.30
CA LEU A 124 20.55 4.12 4.05
C LEU A 124 21.33 5.42 4.34
N SER A 125 20.84 6.23 5.28
CA SER A 125 21.52 7.46 5.72
C SER A 125 22.92 7.17 6.27
N ALA A 126 23.03 6.15 7.12
CA ALA A 126 24.30 5.72 7.68
C ALA A 126 25.26 5.21 6.58
N MET A 127 24.78 4.43 5.61
CA MET A 127 25.60 3.98 4.48
C MET A 127 26.07 5.15 3.61
N ALA A 128 25.17 6.03 3.19
CA ALA A 128 25.50 7.19 2.35
C ALA A 128 26.53 8.10 3.03
N THR A 129 26.35 8.34 4.33
CA THR A 129 27.29 9.11 5.15
C THR A 129 28.63 8.39 5.31
N SER A 130 28.61 7.07 5.55
CA SER A 130 29.82 6.26 5.69
C SER A 130 30.66 6.27 4.41
N ILE A 131 30.03 6.17 3.24
CA ILE A 131 30.71 6.27 1.95
C ILE A 131 31.35 7.65 1.80
N CYS A 132 30.61 8.73 2.05
CA CYS A 132 31.15 10.10 1.97
C CYS A 132 32.36 10.32 2.89
N ASN A 133 32.28 9.85 4.13
CA ASN A 133 33.38 9.96 5.09
C ASN A 133 34.59 9.11 4.68
N SER A 134 34.37 7.94 4.09
CA SER A 134 35.44 7.05 3.63
C SER A 134 36.18 7.59 2.40
N LEU A 135 35.50 8.35 1.55
CA LEU A 135 36.10 9.01 0.38
C LEU A 135 36.98 10.20 0.76
N GLY A 136 36.78 10.82 1.93
CA GLY A 136 37.56 11.97 2.39
C GLY A 136 37.21 13.28 1.67
N ASP A 137 37.75 14.41 2.14
CA ASP A 137 37.41 15.75 1.63
C ASP A 137 38.11 16.12 0.32
N ASP A 138 39.14 15.37 -0.07
CA ASP A 138 39.92 15.60 -1.29
C ASP A 138 39.16 15.19 -2.57
N VAL A 139 38.06 14.45 -2.44
CA VAL A 139 37.23 13.96 -3.55
C VAL A 139 36.08 14.93 -3.82
N SER A 140 35.87 15.25 -5.10
CA SER A 140 34.83 16.20 -5.50
C SER A 140 33.42 15.73 -5.11
N PRO A 141 32.48 16.66 -4.84
CA PRO A 141 31.10 16.34 -4.48
C PRO A 141 30.39 15.44 -5.51
N GLU A 142 30.68 15.64 -6.81
CA GLU A 142 30.10 14.84 -7.90
C GLU A 142 30.52 13.37 -7.80
N ALA A 143 31.80 13.10 -7.51
CA ALA A 143 32.32 11.75 -7.38
C ALA A 143 31.77 11.05 -6.13
N LYS A 144 31.57 11.80 -5.03
CA LYS A 144 30.88 11.30 -3.83
C LYS A 144 29.44 10.91 -4.12
N VAL A 145 28.71 11.74 -4.87
CA VAL A 145 27.33 11.45 -5.30
C VAL A 145 27.29 10.22 -6.18
N ALA A 146 28.11 10.16 -7.23
CA ALA A 146 28.14 9.06 -8.19
C ALA A 146 28.49 7.71 -7.56
N THR A 147 29.28 7.70 -6.49
CA THR A 147 29.65 6.46 -5.77
C THR A 147 28.54 5.97 -4.83
N THR A 148 27.68 6.88 -4.36
CA THR A 148 26.68 6.58 -3.33
C THR A 148 25.33 6.13 -3.91
N ILE A 149 25.02 6.52 -5.15
CA ILE A 149 23.76 6.23 -5.86
C ILE A 149 23.87 4.99 -6.76
#